data_AF-A0A7W9JL10-F1
#
_entry.id   AF-A0A7W9JL10-F1
#
_cell.length_a   1.000
_cell.length_b   1.000
_cell.length_c   1.000
_cell.angle_alpha   90.00
_cell.angle_beta   90.00
_cell.angle_gamma   90.00
#
_symmetry.space_group_name_H-M   'P 1'
#
loop_
_entity.id
_entity.type
_entity.pdbx_description
1 polymer ?
#
loop_
_entity_poly.entity_id
_entity_poly.type
_entity_poly.pdbx_seq_one_letter_code
_entity_poly.pdbx_strand_id
1 'polypeptide(L)'
;MTSTLDLLAATPALRPLDPADVAAALAAAPELAGWAVAAPEAPVAAPPELAITYATGDFATALALADRIGEAAEAADHHPDLAVSYGRLGVRMHSHDVRALTSRDVRLARTVARLAAEVLAPTALAAYGTLAPGRSNAHVMDGVRGPWTPGTVRGVLHASGAGAATGYPGVVLATPAAAEHPAAQIADVPAQLLVSVDLPDHWDRLDAFEGAGYRRVPAVVALDDDAVRPAYLYELVPDAVPPSA
;
A
#
# COMPACT_ATOMS: atom_id res chain seq x y z
N MET A 1 -5.45 16.99 -12.80
CA MET A 1 -5.11 16.25 -14.03
C MET A 1 -5.59 14.82 -13.86
N THR A 2 -6.13 14.18 -14.90
CA THR A 2 -6.57 12.77 -14.84
C THR A 2 -5.35 11.86 -14.79
N SER A 3 -5.30 10.90 -13.86
CA SER A 3 -4.16 9.98 -13.77
C SER A 3 -4.18 8.93 -14.89
N THR A 4 -3.03 8.34 -15.22
CA THR A 4 -2.95 7.20 -16.16
C THR A 4 -3.85 6.05 -15.72
N LEU A 5 -3.90 5.78 -14.41
CA LEU A 5 -4.76 4.76 -13.82
C LEU A 5 -6.26 5.03 -14.08
N ASP A 6 -6.69 6.30 -14.03
CA ASP A 6 -8.07 6.68 -14.34
C ASP A 6 -8.40 6.50 -15.83
N LEU A 7 -7.45 6.79 -16.72
CA LEU A 7 -7.61 6.57 -18.16
C LEU A 7 -7.76 5.07 -18.48
N LEU A 8 -6.94 4.22 -17.86
CA LEU A 8 -7.06 2.76 -18.01
C LEU A 8 -8.40 2.26 -17.46
N ALA A 9 -8.81 2.73 -16.27
CA ALA A 9 -10.08 2.35 -15.65
C ALA A 9 -11.32 2.80 -16.45
N ALA A 10 -11.22 3.89 -17.22
CA ALA A 10 -12.27 4.41 -18.10
C ALA A 10 -12.33 3.74 -19.48
N THR A 11 -11.34 2.90 -19.82
CA THR A 11 -11.31 2.21 -21.11
C THR A 11 -12.49 1.23 -21.23
N PRO A 12 -13.13 1.06 -22.42
CA PRO A 12 -14.24 0.11 -22.60
C PRO A 12 -13.93 -1.29 -22.07
N ALA A 13 -14.89 -1.90 -21.36
CA ALA A 13 -14.67 -3.07 -20.51
C ALA A 13 -14.06 -4.29 -21.22
N LEU A 14 -14.34 -4.49 -22.51
CA LEU A 14 -13.84 -5.64 -23.28
C LEU A 14 -12.58 -5.33 -24.10
N ARG A 15 -12.06 -4.09 -24.04
CA ARG A 15 -10.85 -3.71 -24.77
C ARG A 15 -9.62 -4.19 -23.98
N PRO A 16 -8.74 -5.02 -24.60
CA PRO A 16 -7.46 -5.37 -23.99
C PRO A 16 -6.61 -4.13 -23.71
N LEU A 17 -5.94 -4.14 -22.55
CA LEU A 17 -4.94 -3.17 -22.16
C LEU A 17 -3.54 -3.74 -22.40
N ASP A 18 -2.58 -2.86 -22.67
CA ASP A 18 -1.16 -3.25 -22.71
C ASP A 18 -0.67 -3.57 -21.28
N PRO A 19 -0.12 -4.77 -21.03
CA PRO A 19 0.47 -5.12 -19.74
C PRO A 19 1.51 -4.13 -19.21
N ALA A 20 2.32 -3.52 -20.10
CA ALA A 20 3.32 -2.55 -19.71
C ALA A 20 2.70 -1.23 -19.22
N ASP A 21 1.64 -0.76 -19.89
CA ASP A 21 0.90 0.44 -19.48
C ASP A 21 0.21 0.22 -18.13
N VAL A 22 -0.36 -0.98 -17.92
CA VAL A 22 -0.96 -1.35 -16.63
C VAL A 22 0.11 -1.38 -15.54
N ALA A 23 1.22 -2.07 -15.76
CA ALA A 23 2.31 -2.14 -14.78
C ALA A 23 2.84 -0.75 -14.40
N ALA A 24 3.04 0.14 -15.38
CA ALA A 24 3.47 1.51 -15.14
C ALA A 24 2.44 2.31 -14.33
N ALA A 25 1.15 2.16 -14.63
CA ALA A 25 0.08 2.83 -13.89
C ALA A 25 -0.04 2.34 -12.43
N LEU A 26 0.12 1.03 -12.19
CA LEU A 26 0.14 0.46 -10.84
C LEU A 26 1.35 0.98 -10.04
N ALA A 27 2.53 1.01 -10.66
CA ALA A 27 3.76 1.49 -10.02
C ALA A 27 3.71 2.97 -9.62
N ALA A 28 2.87 3.77 -10.30
CA ALA A 28 2.65 5.19 -10.02
C ALA A 28 1.52 5.47 -9.01
N ALA A 29 0.82 4.44 -8.53
CA ALA A 29 -0.29 4.53 -7.59
C ALA A 29 0.08 3.88 -6.25
N PRO A 30 0.47 4.67 -5.22
CA PRO A 30 0.92 4.14 -3.92
C PRO A 30 -0.08 3.21 -3.24
N GLU A 31 -1.37 3.45 -3.42
CA GLU A 31 -2.44 2.60 -2.90
C GLU A 31 -2.48 1.21 -3.56
N LEU A 32 -1.87 1.07 -4.76
CA LEU A 32 -1.73 -0.20 -5.48
C LEU A 32 -0.32 -0.79 -5.37
N ALA A 33 0.55 -0.24 -4.52
CA ALA A 33 1.87 -0.85 -4.28
C ALA A 33 1.72 -2.32 -3.87
N GLY A 34 2.58 -3.18 -4.43
CA GLY A 34 2.50 -4.64 -4.30
C GLY A 34 1.66 -5.33 -5.38
N TRP A 35 0.78 -4.62 -6.10
CA TRP A 35 0.16 -5.19 -7.29
C TRP A 35 1.16 -5.28 -8.42
N ALA A 36 1.24 -6.44 -9.05
CA ALA A 36 2.11 -6.69 -10.19
C ALA A 36 1.32 -7.29 -11.35
N VAL A 37 1.81 -7.06 -12.56
CA VAL A 37 1.43 -7.86 -13.72
C VAL A 37 2.33 -9.09 -13.72
N ALA A 38 1.77 -10.24 -13.38
CA ALA A 38 2.47 -11.51 -13.43
C ALA A 38 2.40 -12.09 -14.86
N ALA A 39 3.53 -12.60 -15.34
CA ALA A 39 3.61 -13.43 -16.53
C ALA A 39 3.85 -14.90 -16.10
N PRO A 40 3.23 -15.89 -16.74
CA PRO A 40 3.46 -17.30 -16.42
C PRO A 40 4.89 -17.73 -16.78
N GLU A 41 5.59 -18.39 -15.84
CA GLU A 41 6.90 -19.02 -16.04
C GLU A 41 6.77 -20.46 -16.59
N ALA A 42 6.17 -20.67 -17.78
CA ALA A 42 6.09 -22.01 -18.39
C ALA A 42 5.69 -21.94 -19.88
N PRO A 43 5.95 -22.98 -20.72
CA PRO A 43 6.06 -22.85 -22.18
C PRO A 43 4.74 -22.62 -22.92
N VAL A 44 3.62 -22.52 -22.20
CA VAL A 44 2.31 -22.20 -22.75
C VAL A 44 1.96 -20.79 -22.31
N ALA A 45 1.77 -19.87 -23.26
CA ALA A 45 1.42 -18.48 -23.00
C ALA A 45 0.06 -18.38 -22.28
N ALA A 46 0.05 -18.48 -20.95
CA ALA A 46 -1.08 -18.06 -20.15
C ALA A 46 -1.22 -16.52 -20.27
N PRO A 47 -2.45 -15.99 -20.20
CA PRO A 47 -2.65 -14.56 -20.28
C PRO A 47 -1.97 -13.83 -19.11
N PRO A 48 -1.55 -12.57 -19.28
CA PRO A 48 -1.07 -11.76 -18.17
C PRO A 48 -2.18 -11.59 -17.13
N GLU A 49 -1.82 -11.63 -15.85
CA GLU A 49 -2.75 -11.45 -14.73
C GLU A 49 -2.24 -10.39 -13.76
N LEU A 50 -3.17 -9.72 -13.08
CA LEU A 50 -2.84 -8.92 -11.91
C LEU A 50 -2.74 -9.85 -10.70
N ALA A 51 -1.68 -9.70 -9.92
CA ALA A 51 -1.46 -10.49 -8.72
C ALA A 51 -1.00 -9.61 -7.54
N ILE A 52 -1.44 -9.98 -6.35
CA ILE A 52 -0.97 -9.44 -5.06
C ILE A 52 -1.14 -10.50 -3.97
N THR A 53 -0.27 -10.46 -2.95
CA THR A 53 -0.45 -11.24 -1.73
C THR A 53 -0.47 -10.31 -0.52
N TYR A 54 -1.53 -10.38 0.29
CA TYR A 54 -1.64 -9.65 1.54
C TYR A 54 -1.21 -10.52 2.72
N ALA A 55 -0.33 -9.99 3.58
CA ALA A 55 -0.04 -10.56 4.89
C ALA A 55 -1.13 -10.16 5.87
N THR A 56 -2.00 -11.09 6.24
CA THR A 56 -3.16 -10.82 7.10
C THR A 56 -2.88 -11.10 8.57
N GLY A 57 -1.83 -11.88 8.87
CA GLY A 57 -1.38 -12.22 10.22
C GLY A 57 -2.09 -13.44 10.82
N ASP A 58 -3.39 -13.58 10.56
CA ASP A 58 -4.18 -14.75 10.95
C ASP A 58 -5.19 -15.15 9.85
N PHE A 59 -5.82 -16.30 10.04
CA PHE A 59 -6.80 -16.86 9.10
C PHE A 59 -8.15 -16.12 9.13
N ALA A 60 -8.61 -15.67 10.31
CA ALA A 60 -9.90 -15.01 10.44
C ALA A 60 -9.94 -13.68 9.67
N THR A 61 -8.85 -12.91 9.76
CA THR A 61 -8.63 -11.67 9.01
C THR A 61 -8.52 -11.94 7.51
N ALA A 62 -7.85 -13.04 7.10
CA ALA A 62 -7.78 -13.43 5.69
C ALA A 62 -9.16 -13.73 5.12
N LEU A 63 -9.96 -14.51 5.83
CA LEU A 63 -11.31 -14.86 5.43
C LEU A 63 -12.22 -13.62 5.37
N ALA A 64 -12.19 -12.77 6.40
CA ALA A 64 -12.99 -11.55 6.43
C ALA A 64 -12.65 -10.60 5.26
N LEU A 65 -11.37 -10.48 4.88
CA LEU A 65 -10.99 -9.70 3.70
C LEU A 65 -11.45 -10.39 2.40
N ALA A 66 -11.32 -11.71 2.29
CA ALA A 66 -11.77 -12.48 1.14
C ALA A 66 -13.28 -12.33 0.91
N ASP A 67 -14.09 -12.38 1.98
CA ASP A 67 -15.55 -12.21 1.91
C ASP A 67 -15.92 -10.84 1.34
N ARG A 68 -15.28 -9.76 1.84
CA ARG A 68 -15.50 -8.40 1.33
C ARG A 68 -15.09 -8.24 -0.14
N ILE A 69 -14.03 -8.93 -0.56
CA ILE A 69 -13.61 -8.94 -1.96
C ILE A 69 -14.62 -9.71 -2.82
N GLY A 70 -15.13 -10.84 -2.33
CA GLY A 70 -16.19 -11.61 -2.99
C GLY A 70 -17.44 -10.78 -3.24
N GLU A 71 -17.93 -10.06 -2.23
CA GLU A 71 -19.08 -9.16 -2.37
C GLU A 71 -18.83 -8.06 -3.43
N ALA A 72 -17.64 -7.47 -3.44
CA ALA A 72 -17.26 -6.45 -4.42
C ALA A 72 -17.12 -7.02 -5.84
N ALA A 73 -16.63 -8.26 -5.96
CA ALA A 73 -16.50 -8.98 -7.22
C ALA A 73 -17.87 -9.29 -7.85
N GLU A 74 -18.81 -9.78 -7.04
CA GLU A 74 -20.20 -10.01 -7.45
C GLU A 74 -20.88 -8.72 -7.91
N ALA A 75 -20.71 -7.63 -7.16
CA ALA A 75 -21.25 -6.32 -7.54
C ALA A 75 -20.64 -5.77 -8.85
N ALA A 76 -19.41 -6.19 -9.18
CA ALA A 76 -18.71 -5.80 -10.39
C ALA A 76 -18.95 -6.74 -11.59
N ASP A 77 -19.62 -7.89 -11.38
CA ASP A 77 -19.70 -9.00 -12.34
C ASP A 77 -18.31 -9.36 -12.92
N HIS A 78 -17.31 -9.41 -12.04
CA HIS A 78 -15.92 -9.68 -12.39
C HIS A 78 -15.21 -10.35 -11.21
N HIS A 79 -14.77 -11.59 -11.39
CA HIS A 79 -14.39 -12.46 -10.28
C HIS A 79 -12.88 -12.73 -10.26
N PRO A 80 -12.19 -12.49 -9.13
CA PRO A 80 -10.80 -12.87 -8.96
C PRO A 80 -10.67 -14.31 -8.46
N ASP A 81 -9.50 -14.91 -8.67
CA ASP A 81 -9.05 -16.08 -7.94
C ASP A 81 -8.54 -15.66 -6.55
N LEU A 82 -9.15 -16.19 -5.49
CA LEU A 82 -8.75 -15.94 -4.10
C LEU A 82 -8.11 -17.18 -3.48
N ALA A 83 -6.91 -17.00 -2.92
CA ALA A 83 -6.19 -18.04 -2.18
C ALA A 83 -6.09 -17.66 -0.69
N VAL A 84 -7.00 -18.21 0.12
CA VAL A 84 -7.03 -17.99 1.57
C VAL A 84 -6.15 -19.03 2.27
N SER A 85 -5.17 -18.59 3.04
CA SER A 85 -4.32 -19.46 3.85
C SER A 85 -4.02 -18.82 5.20
N TYR A 86 -3.37 -19.55 6.12
CA TYR A 86 -3.08 -19.01 7.44
C TYR A 86 -2.18 -17.77 7.35
N GLY A 87 -2.74 -16.61 7.72
CA GLY A 87 -2.02 -15.34 7.73
C GLY A 87 -1.75 -14.73 6.35
N ARG A 88 -2.34 -15.26 5.26
CA ARG A 88 -2.19 -14.69 3.91
C ARG A 88 -3.47 -14.77 3.08
N LEU A 89 -3.62 -13.79 2.21
CA LEU A 89 -4.61 -13.76 1.13
C LEU A 89 -3.93 -13.43 -0.19
N GLY A 90 -3.87 -14.41 -1.10
CA GLY A 90 -3.49 -14.17 -2.49
C GLY A 90 -4.70 -13.77 -3.33
N VAL A 91 -4.53 -12.78 -4.20
CA VAL A 91 -5.55 -12.32 -5.15
C VAL A 91 -4.93 -12.32 -6.54
N ARG A 92 -5.57 -13.00 -7.49
CA ARG A 92 -5.16 -13.00 -8.90
C ARG A 92 -6.38 -12.73 -9.78
N MET A 93 -6.22 -11.94 -10.84
CA MET A 93 -7.34 -11.67 -11.76
C MET A 93 -6.87 -11.34 -13.16
N HIS A 94 -7.65 -11.78 -14.15
CA HIS A 94 -7.64 -11.29 -15.51
C HIS A 94 -9.05 -11.44 -16.09
N SER A 95 -9.32 -10.77 -17.21
CA SER A 95 -10.58 -10.94 -17.92
C SER A 95 -10.57 -12.24 -18.74
N HIS A 96 -11.15 -13.31 -18.21
CA HIS A 96 -11.14 -14.65 -18.81
C HIS A 96 -11.79 -14.74 -20.20
N ASP A 97 -12.85 -13.97 -20.42
CA ASP A 97 -13.59 -13.88 -21.69
C ASP A 97 -12.76 -13.25 -22.83
N VAL A 98 -11.88 -12.29 -22.49
CA VAL A 98 -10.97 -11.61 -23.42
C VAL A 98 -9.58 -12.25 -23.43
N ARG A 99 -9.24 -13.04 -22.41
CA ARG A 99 -7.91 -13.62 -22.16
C ARG A 99 -6.80 -12.55 -22.14
N ALA A 100 -7.08 -11.43 -21.50
CA ALA A 100 -6.15 -10.32 -21.35
C ALA A 100 -6.50 -9.48 -20.11
N LEU A 101 -5.64 -8.52 -19.77
CA LEU A 101 -5.99 -7.47 -18.84
C LEU A 101 -6.96 -6.48 -19.49
N THR A 102 -7.99 -6.07 -18.76
CA THR A 102 -8.92 -5.01 -19.18
C THR A 102 -9.10 -3.99 -18.07
N SER A 103 -9.92 -2.97 -18.35
CA SER A 103 -10.30 -1.99 -17.33
C SER A 103 -11.10 -2.60 -16.17
N ARG A 104 -11.72 -3.78 -16.34
CA ARG A 104 -12.37 -4.52 -15.24
C ARG A 104 -11.37 -4.94 -14.17
N ASP A 105 -10.24 -5.48 -14.59
CA ASP A 105 -9.15 -5.91 -13.70
C ASP A 105 -8.58 -4.71 -12.92
N VAL A 106 -8.33 -3.60 -13.61
CA VAL A 106 -7.84 -2.36 -12.98
C VAL A 106 -8.84 -1.79 -11.97
N ARG A 107 -10.14 -1.75 -12.30
CA ARG A 107 -11.18 -1.26 -11.39
C ARG A 107 -11.34 -2.14 -10.16
N LEU A 108 -11.32 -3.46 -10.33
CA LEU A 108 -11.42 -4.39 -9.22
C LEU A 108 -10.17 -4.34 -8.34
N ALA A 109 -8.96 -4.27 -8.91
CA ALA A 109 -7.73 -4.12 -8.13
C ALA A 109 -7.74 -2.87 -7.22
N ARG A 110 -8.23 -1.72 -7.73
CA ARG A 110 -8.45 -0.50 -6.93
C ARG A 110 -9.42 -0.73 -5.77
N THR A 111 -10.50 -1.46 -6.03
CA THR A 111 -11.50 -1.78 -5.01
C THR A 111 -10.92 -2.70 -3.94
N VAL A 112 -10.20 -3.75 -4.35
CA VAL A 112 -9.51 -4.68 -3.46
C VAL A 112 -8.48 -3.96 -2.58
N ALA A 113 -7.68 -3.07 -3.16
CA ALA A 113 -6.68 -2.31 -2.41
C ALA A 113 -7.31 -1.41 -1.33
N ARG A 114 -8.43 -0.74 -1.65
CA ARG A 114 -9.20 0.04 -0.66
C ARG A 114 -9.72 -0.86 0.46
N LEU A 115 -10.33 -2.00 0.12
CA LEU A 115 -10.85 -2.94 1.12
C LEU A 115 -9.72 -3.48 2.02
N ALA A 116 -8.57 -3.82 1.44
CA ALA A 116 -7.41 -4.30 2.18
C ALA A 116 -6.87 -3.21 3.13
N ALA A 117 -6.80 -1.95 2.70
CA ALA A 117 -6.43 -0.84 3.57
C ALA A 117 -7.43 -0.67 4.73
N GLU A 118 -8.73 -0.72 4.47
CA GLU A 118 -9.78 -0.61 5.49
C GLU A 118 -9.73 -1.74 6.52
N VAL A 119 -9.41 -2.97 6.11
CA VAL A 119 -9.35 -4.13 7.02
C VAL A 119 -8.02 -4.19 7.78
N LEU A 120 -6.89 -3.95 7.10
CA LEU A 120 -5.57 -4.30 7.62
C LEU A 120 -4.82 -3.13 8.26
N ALA A 121 -5.02 -1.90 7.77
CA ALA A 121 -4.30 -0.72 8.30
C ALA A 121 -4.68 -0.32 9.73
N PRO A 122 -5.93 -0.44 10.20
CA PRO A 122 -6.29 -0.04 11.57
C PRO A 122 -5.53 -0.75 12.69
N THR A 123 -4.94 -1.91 12.39
CA THR A 123 -4.17 -2.74 13.34
C THR A 123 -2.69 -2.83 12.95
N ALA A 124 -2.20 -1.92 12.12
CA ALA A 124 -0.82 -1.94 11.67
C ALA A 124 -0.21 -0.53 11.59
N LEU A 125 1.03 -0.39 12.07
CA LEU A 125 1.82 0.84 12.01
C LEU A 125 3.14 0.57 11.29
N ALA A 126 3.46 1.37 10.28
CA ALA A 126 4.76 1.41 9.65
C ALA A 126 5.59 2.57 10.22
N ALA A 127 6.54 2.25 11.11
CA ALA A 127 7.44 3.21 11.71
C ALA A 127 8.78 3.24 10.97
N TYR A 128 9.07 4.32 10.24
CA TYR A 128 10.34 4.52 9.51
C TYR A 128 11.33 5.44 10.27
N GLY A 129 10.87 6.07 11.36
CA GLY A 129 11.57 7.14 12.04
C GLY A 129 11.88 6.83 13.51
N THR A 130 11.46 7.74 14.40
CA THR A 130 11.82 7.71 15.82
C THR A 130 10.91 6.88 16.71
N LEU A 131 9.73 6.48 16.22
CA LEU A 131 8.82 5.54 16.89
C LEU A 131 9.27 4.08 16.80
N ALA A 132 10.17 3.75 15.86
CA ALA A 132 10.63 2.37 15.68
C ALA A 132 11.40 1.85 16.91
N PRO A 133 11.45 0.52 17.14
CA PRO A 133 12.17 -0.07 18.27
C PRO A 133 13.63 0.42 18.38
N GLY A 134 14.06 0.77 19.59
CA GLY A 134 15.42 1.23 19.87
C GLY A 134 15.73 2.67 19.42
N ARG A 135 14.73 3.43 18.97
CA ARG A 135 14.88 4.85 18.58
C ARG A 135 14.41 5.79 19.70
N SER A 136 14.68 7.10 19.56
CA SER A 136 14.51 8.08 20.64
C SER A 136 13.09 8.16 21.20
N ASN A 137 12.08 7.90 20.37
CA ASN A 137 10.67 7.98 20.73
C ASN A 137 10.01 6.59 20.85
N ALA A 138 10.81 5.51 20.94
CA ALA A 138 10.28 4.15 21.09
C ALA A 138 9.39 4.00 22.34
N HIS A 139 9.66 4.76 23.40
CA HIS A 139 8.84 4.82 24.62
C HIS A 139 7.39 5.29 24.37
N VAL A 140 7.14 6.02 23.28
CA VAL A 140 5.78 6.38 22.87
C VAL A 140 5.01 5.12 22.47
N MET A 141 5.65 4.03 22.09
CA MET A 141 4.98 2.76 21.79
C MET A 141 4.73 1.90 23.03
N ASP A 142 5.09 2.36 24.22
CA ASP A 142 4.82 1.62 25.47
C ASP A 142 3.32 1.37 25.63
N GLY A 143 2.97 0.11 25.91
CA GLY A 143 1.57 -0.35 26.01
C GLY A 143 0.98 -0.94 24.72
N VAL A 144 1.60 -0.70 23.55
CA VAL A 144 1.15 -1.29 22.28
C VAL A 144 1.87 -2.62 22.04
N ARG A 145 1.17 -3.76 22.19
CA ARG A 145 1.79 -5.08 22.06
C ARG A 145 1.68 -5.61 20.64
N GLY A 146 2.74 -6.22 20.14
CA GLY A 146 2.70 -6.88 18.84
C GLY A 146 4.08 -7.20 18.31
N PRO A 147 4.18 -8.08 17.30
CA PRO A 147 5.43 -8.30 16.59
C PRO A 147 5.83 -7.05 15.80
N TRP A 148 7.12 -6.78 15.80
CA TRP A 148 7.77 -5.87 14.87
C TRP A 148 8.47 -6.68 13.79
N THR A 149 8.30 -6.31 12.53
CA THR A 149 8.93 -6.97 11.39
C THR A 149 9.52 -5.91 10.46
N PRO A 150 10.73 -6.12 9.91
CA PRO A 150 11.27 -5.25 8.88
C PRO A 150 10.36 -5.23 7.64
N GLY A 151 10.34 -4.09 6.96
CA GLY A 151 9.71 -3.96 5.66
C GLY A 151 10.13 -2.65 4.99
N THR A 152 9.58 -2.37 3.83
CA THR A 152 9.86 -1.14 3.08
C THR A 152 8.57 -0.46 2.66
N VAL A 153 8.63 0.87 2.59
CA VAL A 153 7.57 1.69 2.01
C VAL A 153 8.18 2.53 0.91
N ARG A 154 7.53 2.58 -0.26
CA ARG A 154 8.01 3.36 -1.38
C ARG A 154 7.64 4.84 -1.21
N GLY A 155 8.65 5.70 -1.17
CA GLY A 155 8.46 7.13 -0.95
C GLY A 155 9.73 7.95 -1.06
N VAL A 156 9.62 9.23 -0.75
CA VAL A 156 10.73 10.18 -0.67
C VAL A 156 11.06 10.40 0.80
N LEU A 157 12.30 10.09 1.20
CA LEU A 157 12.78 10.32 2.57
C LEU A 157 13.44 11.69 2.65
N HIS A 158 12.83 12.60 3.39
CA HIS A 158 13.40 13.89 3.76
C HIS A 158 14.26 13.73 5.00
N ALA A 159 15.55 14.08 4.91
CA ALA A 159 16.47 14.02 6.03
C ALA A 159 16.08 14.99 7.16
N SER A 160 16.46 14.65 8.40
CA SER A 160 16.25 15.50 9.57
C SER A 160 16.79 16.92 9.37
N GLY A 161 15.95 17.94 9.62
CA GLY A 161 16.31 19.35 9.46
C GLY A 161 15.81 20.01 8.16
N ALA A 162 15.19 19.24 7.26
CA ALA A 162 14.47 19.78 6.12
C ALA A 162 13.00 20.05 6.49
N GLY A 163 12.72 21.28 6.92
CA GLY A 163 11.36 21.79 7.16
C GLY A 163 10.85 21.81 8.59
N ALA A 164 9.55 22.07 8.75
CA ALA A 164 8.93 22.47 10.01
C ALA A 164 8.94 21.34 11.06
N ALA A 165 9.18 20.10 10.65
CA ALA A 165 9.60 19.03 11.55
C ALA A 165 11.09 19.22 11.89
N THR A 166 11.38 20.15 12.80
CA THR A 166 12.74 20.36 13.31
C THR A 166 13.29 19.07 13.94
N GLY A 167 14.25 18.42 13.26
CA GLY A 167 15.11 17.38 13.84
C GLY A 167 14.80 15.91 13.49
N TYR A 168 13.74 15.60 12.73
CA TYR A 168 13.36 14.22 12.43
C TYR A 168 13.13 13.97 10.93
N PRO A 169 13.41 12.75 10.42
CA PRO A 169 13.15 12.43 9.03
C PRO A 169 11.66 12.34 8.74
N GLY A 170 11.25 12.78 7.54
CA GLY A 170 9.88 12.72 7.06
C GLY A 170 9.77 11.88 5.79
N VAL A 171 8.76 11.01 5.69
CA VAL A 171 8.45 10.30 4.43
C VAL A 171 7.26 10.96 3.76
N VAL A 172 7.36 11.17 2.45
CA VAL A 172 6.21 11.44 1.57
C VAL A 172 6.03 10.22 0.68
N LEU A 173 4.83 9.65 0.63
CA LEU A 173 4.58 8.46 -0.19
C LEU A 173 4.78 8.78 -1.68
N ALA A 174 5.11 7.75 -2.48
CA ALA A 174 5.48 7.86 -3.90
C ALA A 174 4.32 8.30 -4.83
N THR A 175 3.71 9.45 -4.55
CA THR A 175 2.65 10.05 -5.35
C THR A 175 3.24 10.76 -6.57
N PRO A 176 2.46 10.97 -7.65
CA PRO A 176 2.91 11.78 -8.79
C PRO A 176 3.41 13.16 -8.37
N ALA A 177 2.76 13.80 -7.39
CA ALA A 177 3.18 15.10 -6.85
C ALA A 177 4.56 15.04 -6.17
N ALA A 178 4.89 13.93 -5.49
CA ALA A 178 6.21 13.74 -4.88
C ALA A 178 7.31 13.60 -5.95
N ALA A 179 7.00 13.01 -7.12
CA ALA A 179 7.93 12.82 -8.23
C ALA A 179 8.23 14.11 -9.02
N GLU A 180 7.34 15.11 -8.96
CA GLU A 180 7.52 16.40 -9.66
C GLU A 180 8.61 17.29 -9.02
N HIS A 181 9.09 16.95 -7.82
CA HIS A 181 10.13 17.73 -7.16
C HIS A 181 11.53 17.37 -7.71
N PRO A 182 12.31 18.32 -8.26
CA PRO A 182 13.54 18.03 -9.03
C PRO A 182 14.65 17.31 -8.26
N ALA A 183 14.64 17.39 -6.92
CA ALA A 183 15.61 16.75 -6.03
C ALA A 183 15.06 15.50 -5.32
N ALA A 184 13.79 15.15 -5.53
CA ALA A 184 13.16 14.01 -4.87
C ALA A 184 13.55 12.70 -5.56
N GLN A 185 14.15 11.79 -4.80
CA GLN A 185 14.39 10.43 -5.24
C GLN A 185 13.41 9.49 -4.53
N ILE A 186 12.44 8.96 -5.29
CA ILE A 186 11.58 7.88 -4.80
C ILE A 186 12.47 6.65 -4.59
N ALA A 187 12.42 6.10 -3.38
CA ALA A 187 13.20 4.94 -2.98
C ALA A 187 12.37 4.03 -2.07
N ASP A 188 12.88 2.82 -1.84
CA ASP A 188 12.36 1.93 -0.82
C ASP A 188 12.90 2.39 0.54
N VAL A 189 12.02 3.01 1.33
CA VAL A 189 12.35 3.53 2.66
C VAL A 189 12.21 2.40 3.67
N PRO A 190 13.28 2.05 4.42
CA PRO A 190 13.19 1.05 5.48
C PRO A 190 12.20 1.46 6.57
N ALA A 191 11.33 0.54 6.96
CA ALA A 191 10.36 0.71 8.02
C ALA A 191 10.34 -0.52 8.94
N GLN A 192 9.82 -0.32 10.15
CA GLN A 192 9.45 -1.37 11.08
C GLN A 192 7.92 -1.44 11.12
N LEU A 193 7.37 -2.56 10.67
CA LEU A 193 5.95 -2.86 10.71
C LEU A 193 5.60 -3.44 12.08
N LEU A 194 4.78 -2.74 12.85
CA LEU A 194 4.08 -3.27 14.01
C LEU A 194 2.69 -3.75 13.57
N VAL A 195 2.32 -4.98 13.91
CA VAL A 195 0.93 -5.45 13.82
C VAL A 195 0.40 -5.65 15.24
N SER A 196 -0.70 -4.97 15.58
CA SER A 196 -1.26 -4.97 16.93
C SER A 196 -2.75 -4.69 16.93
N VAL A 197 -3.49 -5.50 17.69
CA VAL A 197 -4.91 -5.27 17.99
C VAL A 197 -5.13 -4.14 18.99
N ASP A 198 -4.08 -3.69 19.69
CA ASP A 198 -4.14 -2.61 20.67
C ASP A 198 -4.07 -1.22 19.98
N LEU A 199 -3.56 -1.15 18.74
CA LEU A 199 -3.37 0.12 17.99
C LEU A 199 -4.63 1.00 17.88
N PRO A 200 -5.84 0.46 17.64
CA PRO A 200 -7.08 1.23 17.64
C PRO A 200 -7.25 2.14 18.86
N ASP A 201 -6.83 1.69 20.05
CA ASP A 201 -6.96 2.43 21.31
C ASP A 201 -5.83 3.46 21.52
N HIS A 202 -4.83 3.48 20.64
CA HIS A 202 -3.64 4.32 20.77
C HIS A 202 -3.49 5.35 19.67
N TRP A 203 -4.32 5.31 18.62
CA TRP A 203 -4.20 6.21 17.49
C TRP A 203 -4.29 7.69 17.87
N ASP A 204 -5.24 8.09 18.72
CA ASP A 204 -5.39 9.49 19.14
C ASP A 204 -4.15 9.99 19.90
N ARG A 205 -3.53 9.11 20.69
CA ARG A 205 -2.30 9.42 21.44
C ARG A 205 -1.11 9.57 20.50
N LEU A 206 -0.99 8.73 19.48
CA LEU A 206 0.06 8.80 18.48
C LEU A 206 -0.11 10.03 17.58
N ASP A 207 -1.34 10.34 17.16
CA ASP A 207 -1.67 11.53 16.39
C ASP A 207 -1.32 12.81 17.16
N ALA A 208 -1.62 12.85 18.47
CA ALA A 208 -1.26 13.97 19.34
C ALA A 208 0.26 14.12 19.54
N PHE A 209 1.00 13.01 19.59
CA PHE A 209 2.45 13.02 19.72
C PHE A 209 3.15 13.57 18.46
N GLU A 210 2.73 13.10 17.29
CA GLU A 210 3.30 13.50 16.00
C GLU A 210 2.95 14.96 15.66
N GLY A 211 1.75 15.40 16.06
CA GLY A 211 1.32 16.79 15.94
C GLY A 211 1.09 17.24 14.48
N ALA A 212 0.98 18.54 14.27
CA ALA A 212 0.55 19.11 12.99
C ALA A 212 1.57 18.94 11.83
N GLY A 213 2.82 18.57 12.13
CA GLY A 213 3.86 18.37 11.12
C GLY A 213 3.70 17.06 10.33
N TYR A 214 2.92 16.12 10.86
CA TYR A 214 2.72 14.82 10.25
C TYR A 214 1.23 14.47 10.17
N ARG A 215 0.87 13.67 9.17
CA ARG A 215 -0.49 13.17 9.00
C ARG A 215 -0.46 11.67 8.87
N ARG A 216 -1.32 10.99 9.65
CA ARG A 216 -1.54 9.56 9.51
C ARG A 216 -2.24 9.26 8.18
N VAL A 217 -1.59 8.46 7.34
CA VAL A 217 -2.09 8.04 6.02
C VAL A 217 -1.96 6.52 5.86
N PRO A 218 -2.85 5.86 5.12
CA PRO A 218 -2.64 4.47 4.76
C PRO A 218 -1.44 4.37 3.80
N ALA A 219 -0.60 3.38 4.06
CA ALA A 219 0.55 3.02 3.22
C ALA A 219 0.59 1.50 3.05
N VAL A 220 1.25 1.04 1.99
CA VAL A 220 1.49 -0.37 1.77
C VAL A 220 2.95 -0.68 2.09
N VAL A 221 3.17 -1.58 3.05
CA VAL A 221 4.50 -2.05 3.44
C VAL A 221 4.81 -3.33 2.68
N ALA A 222 5.89 -3.34 1.90
CA ALA A 222 6.42 -4.56 1.30
C ALA A 222 7.23 -5.35 2.34
N LEU A 223 7.04 -6.67 2.35
CA LEU A 223 7.73 -7.62 3.22
C LEU A 223 8.71 -8.46 2.39
N ASP A 224 9.63 -9.15 3.06
CA ASP A 224 10.72 -9.90 2.41
C ASP A 224 10.26 -11.10 1.56
N ASP A 225 8.98 -11.47 1.61
CA ASP A 225 8.41 -12.65 0.94
C ASP A 225 7.35 -12.30 -0.12
N ASP A 226 7.52 -11.14 -0.76
CA ASP A 226 6.65 -10.59 -1.81
C ASP A 226 5.21 -10.30 -1.39
N ALA A 227 4.83 -10.58 -0.14
CA ALA A 227 3.58 -10.09 0.42
C ALA A 227 3.69 -8.65 0.88
N VAL A 228 2.52 -8.02 0.96
CA VAL A 228 2.40 -6.66 1.47
C VAL A 228 1.43 -6.57 2.62
N ARG A 229 1.63 -5.58 3.49
CA ARG A 229 0.72 -5.24 4.58
C ARG A 229 0.30 -3.77 4.47
N PRO A 230 -0.97 -3.48 4.21
CA PRO A 230 -1.52 -2.15 4.46
C PRO A 230 -1.38 -1.80 5.96
N ALA A 231 -0.82 -0.63 6.22
CA ALA A 231 -0.53 -0.10 7.56
C ALA A 231 -0.73 1.41 7.55
N TYR A 232 -0.97 2.00 8.72
CA TYR A 232 -0.86 3.44 8.87
C TYR A 232 0.62 3.87 8.97
N LEU A 233 0.94 5.02 8.39
CA LEU A 233 2.23 5.69 8.45
C LEU A 233 2.00 7.18 8.70
N TYR A 234 2.91 7.83 9.42
CA TYR A 234 2.90 9.28 9.60
C TYR A 234 3.70 9.95 8.49
N GLU A 235 3.01 10.50 7.49
CA GLU A 235 3.61 11.20 6.36
C GLU A 235 3.88 12.67 6.74
N LEU A 236 4.99 13.23 6.25
CA LEU A 236 5.30 14.64 6.42
C LEU A 236 4.28 15.50 5.66
N VAL A 237 3.66 16.47 6.33
CA VAL A 237 2.72 17.39 5.68
C VAL A 237 3.48 18.31 4.72
N PRO A 238 3.15 18.37 3.41
CA PRO A 238 3.94 19.11 2.42
C PRO A 238 4.07 20.63 2.69
N ASP A 239 3.07 21.28 3.27
CA ASP A 239 3.13 22.71 3.65
C ASP A 239 4.10 22.99 4.82
N ALA A 240 4.60 21.94 5.47
CA ALA A 240 5.68 22.01 6.44
C ALA A 240 7.07 21.96 5.76
N VAL A 241 7.17 21.74 4.45
CA VAL A 241 8.44 21.76 3.71
C VAL A 241 8.69 23.20 3.23
N PRO A 242 9.65 23.96 3.79
CA PRO A 242 9.98 25.28 3.30
C PRO A 242 10.45 25.18 1.85
N PRO A 243 10.12 26.16 0.99
CA PRO A 243 10.65 26.21 -0.35
C PRO A 243 12.19 26.20 -0.27
N SER A 244 12.85 25.42 -1.13
CA SER A 244 14.32 25.42 -1.17
C SER A 244 14.79 26.85 -1.45
N ALA A 245 15.65 27.38 -0.57
CA ALA A 245 16.38 28.61 -0.82
C ALA A 245 17.40 28.45 -1.97
#